data_AF-A0A536MHM3-F1
#
_entry.id   AF-A0A536MHM3-F1
#
_cell.length_a   1.000
_cell.length_b   1.000
_cell.length_c   1.000
_cell.angle_alpha   90.00
_cell.angle_beta   90.00
_cell.angle_gamma   90.00
#
_symmetry.space_group_name_H-M   'P 1'
#
loop_
_entity.id
_entity.type
_entity.pdbx_description
1 polymer ?
#
loop_
_entity_poly.entity_id
_entity_poly.type
_entity_poly.pdbx_seq_one_letter_code
_entity_poly.pdbx_strand_id
1 'polypeptide(L)' 'MSFAAFTLKKHLLNGHVVLARRRDSPRSTKVWGPSPRNQVHEFRLRGPDDVDEEVADWLREAYAVGQQKHLASRGDKTK' A
#
# COMPACT_ATOMS: atom_id res chain seq x y z
N MET A 1 -4.73 8.91 8.70
CA MET A 1 -4.08 7.60 8.40
C MET A 1 -2.93 7.88 7.45
N SER A 2 -1.75 7.31 7.72
CA SER A 2 -0.59 7.37 6.82
C SER A 2 -0.85 6.54 5.56
N PHE A 3 -0.31 6.95 4.41
CA PHE A 3 -0.38 6.14 3.18
C PHE A 3 0.54 4.91 3.26
N ALA A 4 1.63 5.01 4.02
CA ALA A 4 2.51 3.90 4.37
C ALA A 4 3.09 4.15 5.76
N ALA A 5 3.29 3.08 6.54
CA ALA A 5 4.06 3.16 7.79
C ALA A 5 4.79 1.84 8.05
N PHE A 6 5.86 1.93 8.82
CA PHE A 6 6.72 0.82 9.16
C PHE A 6 6.99 0.78 10.66
N THR A 7 7.07 -0.43 11.19
CA THR A 7 7.45 -0.71 12.57
C THR A 7 8.58 -1.72 12.57
N LEU A 8 9.76 -1.28 12.99
CA LEU A 8 10.91 -2.17 13.16
C LEU A 8 10.65 -3.15 14.31
N LYS A 9 11.00 -4.41 14.11
CA LYS A 9 11.02 -5.46 15.13
C LYS A 9 12.40 -6.11 15.12
N LYS A 10 12.69 -6.92 16.14
CA LYS A 10 14.01 -7.50 16.38
C LYS A 10 14.63 -8.23 15.16
N HIS A 11 13.80 -8.92 14.37
CA HIS A 11 14.25 -9.73 13.22
C HIS A 11 13.39 -9.53 11.97
N LEU A 12 12.56 -8.49 11.92
CA LEU A 12 11.62 -8.28 10.83
C LEU A 12 11.16 -6.83 10.77
N LEU A 13 10.64 -6.44 9.61
CA LEU A 13 9.96 -5.17 9.40
C LEU A 13 8.48 -5.46 9.15
N ASN A 14 7.62 -4.98 10.03
CA ASN A 14 6.18 -4.94 9.75
C ASN A 14 5.84 -3.58 9.13
N GLY A 15 4.83 -3.55 8.30
CA GLY A 15 4.32 -2.29 7.79
C GLY A 15 2.91 -2.41 7.28
N HIS A 16 2.37 -1.27 6.87
CA HIS A 16 1.19 -1.24 6.02
C HIS A 16 1.38 -0.24 4.89
N VAL A 17 0.71 -0.52 3.78
CA VAL A 17 0.54 0.39 2.64
C VAL A 17 -0.94 0.52 2.33
N VAL A 18 -1.34 1.70 1.87
CA VAL A 18 -2.70 1.97 1.41
C VAL A 18 -2.68 2.03 -0.11
N LEU A 19 -3.34 1.08 -0.76
CA LEU A 19 -3.37 0.91 -2.21
C LEU A 19 -4.74 1.29 -2.78
N ALA A 20 -4.75 1.69 -4.06
CA ALA A 20 -5.97 2.08 -4.77
C ALA A 20 -6.80 0.87 -5.22
N ARG A 21 -6.28 -0.34 -5.00
CA ARG A 21 -6.92 -1.62 -5.30
C ARG A 21 -6.39 -2.71 -4.38
N ARG A 22 -7.10 -3.84 -4.36
CA ARG A 22 -6.58 -5.05 -3.74
C ARG A 22 -5.50 -5.66 -4.64
N ARG A 23 -4.34 -5.95 -4.07
CA ARG A 23 -3.21 -6.68 -4.67
C ARG A 23 -2.84 -7.81 -3.72
N ASP A 24 -2.87 -9.04 -4.20
CA ASP A 24 -2.49 -10.19 -3.37
C ASP A 24 -0.97 -10.38 -3.43
N SER A 25 -0.38 -10.69 -2.28
CA SER A 25 1.04 -11.01 -2.14
C SER A 25 1.23 -12.01 -1.01
N PRO A 26 2.17 -12.96 -1.12
CA PRO A 26 2.50 -13.88 -0.03
C PRO A 26 3.01 -13.16 1.22
N ARG A 27 3.46 -11.91 1.11
CA ARG A 27 3.95 -11.09 2.22
C ARG A 27 2.82 -10.38 2.96
N SER A 28 1.63 -10.31 2.36
CA SER A 28 0.45 -9.71 2.97
C SER A 28 -0.07 -10.59 4.10
N THR A 29 -0.09 -10.04 5.31
CA THR A 29 -0.63 -10.73 6.49
C THR A 29 -2.12 -10.45 6.66
N LYS A 30 -2.58 -9.28 6.20
CA LYS A 30 -3.99 -8.88 6.28
C LYS A 30 -4.29 -7.83 5.22
N VAL A 31 -5.45 -7.94 4.59
CA VAL A 31 -5.99 -6.94 3.67
C VAL A 31 -7.37 -6.52 4.12
N TRP A 32 -7.59 -5.23 4.28
CA TRP A 32 -8.87 -4.67 4.67
C TRP A 32 -9.00 -3.24 4.16
N GLY A 33 -10.21 -2.72 4.03
CA GLY A 33 -10.37 -1.35 3.58
C GLY A 33 -11.82 -0.91 3.59
N PRO A 34 -12.11 0.37 3.92
CA PRO A 34 -13.47 0.88 3.95
C PRO A 34 -14.08 1.09 2.55
N SER A 35 -13.26 1.12 1.49
CA SER A 35 -13.75 1.29 0.11
C SER A 35 -12.83 0.62 -0.92
N PRO A 36 -13.32 0.25 -2.12
CA PRO A 36 -12.52 -0.43 -3.14
C PRO A 36 -11.26 0.31 -3.59
N ARG A 37 -11.21 1.64 -3.40
CA ARG A 37 -10.08 2.51 -3.76
C ARG A 37 -9.16 2.88 -2.59
N ASN A 38 -9.39 2.28 -1.43
CA ASN A 38 -8.66 2.57 -0.20
C ASN A 38 -8.46 1.25 0.55
N GLN A 39 -7.53 0.43 0.05
CA GLN A 39 -7.25 -0.91 0.55
C GLN A 39 -5.95 -0.88 1.36
N VAL A 40 -6.05 -1.16 2.65
CA VAL A 40 -4.91 -1.31 3.55
C VAL A 40 -4.37 -2.73 3.43
N HIS A 41 -3.09 -2.85 3.14
CA HIS A 41 -2.34 -4.10 3.14
C HIS A 41 -1.32 -4.05 4.26
N GLU A 42 -1.52 -4.87 5.28
CA GLU A 42 -0.50 -5.14 6.29
C GLU A 42 0.44 -6.23 5.77
N PHE A 43 1.74 -6.03 5.93
CA PHE A 43 2.76 -6.95 5.42
C PHE A 43 3.93 -7.12 6.39
N ARG A 44 4.75 -8.13 6.09
CA ARG A 44 5.98 -8.44 6.81
C ARG A 44 7.13 -8.72 5.85
N LEU A 45 8.26 -8.06 6.08
CA LEU A 45 9.54 -8.34 5.42
C LEU A 45 10.48 -8.98 6.45
N ARG A 46 11.12 -10.08 6.07
CA ARG A 46 12.01 -10.89 6.94
C ARG A 46 13.48 -10.53 6.75
N GLY A 47 13.84 -9.94 5.63
CA GLY A 47 15.21 -9.52 5.34
C GLY A 47 15.31 -8.55 4.17
N PRO A 48 16.53 -8.10 3.83
CA PRO A 48 16.77 -7.17 2.73
C PRO A 48 16.28 -7.68 1.38
N ASP A 49 16.38 -8.99 1.13
CA ASP A 49 15.96 -9.61 -0.14
C ASP A 49 14.43 -9.52 -0.37
N ASP A 50 13.65 -9.24 0.67
CA ASP A 50 12.22 -8.96 0.53
C ASP A 50 11.93 -7.56 0.00
N VAL A 51 12.91 -6.65 0.00
CA VAL A 51 12.79 -5.28 -0.54
C VAL A 51 13.09 -5.31 -2.04
N ASP A 52 12.15 -5.87 -2.80
CA ASP A 52 12.23 -6.03 -4.24
C ASP A 52 11.34 -5.02 -5.00
N GLU A 53 11.22 -5.20 -6.32
CA GLU A 53 10.38 -4.34 -7.15
C GLU A 53 8.90 -4.41 -6.76
N GLU A 54 8.42 -5.54 -6.19
CA GLU A 54 7.04 -5.63 -5.71
C GLU A 54 6.82 -4.66 -4.55
N VAL A 55 7.75 -4.60 -3.59
CA VAL A 55 7.70 -3.62 -2.49
C VAL A 55 7.84 -2.18 -3.01
N ALA A 56 8.72 -1.95 -3.99
CA ALA A 56 8.87 -0.63 -4.61
C ALA A 56 7.57 -0.17 -5.29
N ASP A 57 6.89 -1.06 -6.00
CA ASP A 57 5.59 -0.80 -6.60
C ASP A 57 4.54 -0.41 -5.57
N TRP A 58 4.46 -1.13 -4.45
CA TRP A 58 3.50 -0.82 -3.39
C TRP A 58 3.73 0.58 -2.83
N LEU A 59 4.98 0.96 -2.60
CA LEU A 59 5.32 2.28 -2.07
C LEU A 59 5.03 3.38 -3.09
N ARG A 60 5.30 3.12 -4.37
CA ARG A 60 4.97 4.04 -5.47
C ARG A 60 3.47 4.27 -5.58
N GLU A 61 2.67 3.20 -5.53
CA GLU A 61 1.21 3.30 -5.55
C GLU A 61 0.68 3.97 -4.27
N ALA A 62 1.17 3.59 -3.09
CA ALA A 62 0.75 4.17 -1.82
C ALA A 62 1.07 5.66 -1.76
N TYR A 63 2.23 6.09 -2.26
CA TYR A 63 2.55 7.50 -2.38
C TYR A 63 1.58 8.24 -3.29
N ALA A 64 1.22 7.67 -4.45
CA ALA A 64 0.20 8.24 -5.33
C ALA A 64 -1.19 8.29 -4.68
N VAL A 65 -1.53 7.31 -3.82
CA VAL A 65 -2.74 7.32 -2.99
C VAL A 65 -2.71 8.45 -1.97
N GLY A 66 -1.59 8.61 -1.26
CA GLY A 66 -1.37 9.73 -0.33
C GLY A 66 -1.48 11.10 -1.00
N GLN A 67 -1.05 11.20 -2.27
CA GLN A 67 -1.23 12.38 -3.10
C GLN A 67 -2.62 12.51 -3.73
N GLN A 68 -3.55 11.60 -3.45
CA GLN A 68 -4.89 11.54 -4.02
C GLN A 68 -4.96 11.45 -5.56
N LYS A 69 -3.85 11.12 -6.24
CA LYS A 69 -3.77 11.06 -7.71
C LYS A 69 -4.71 10.02 -8.33
N HIS A 70 -5.02 8.96 -7.58
CA HIS A 70 -5.96 7.92 -7.97
C HIS A 70 -7.43 8.39 -8.06
N LEU A 71 -7.76 9.58 -7.54
CA LEU A 71 -9.11 10.16 -7.59
C LEU A 71 -9.33 11.11 -8.79
N ALA A 72 -8.25 11.64 -9.39
CA ALA A 72 -8.29 12.65 -10.45
C ALA A 72 -9.01 12.18 -11.73
N SER A 73 -9.15 10.86 -11.94
CA SER A 73 -9.83 10.28 -13.10
C SER A 73 -11.35 10.51 -13.15
N ARG A 74 -11.98 11.10 -12.13
CA ARG A 74 -13.46 11.25 -12.07
C ARG A 74 -13.95 12.71 -12.00
N GLY A 75 -13.07 13.70 -12.14
CA GLY A 75 -13.46 15.12 -12.16
C GLY A 75 -13.99 15.63 -13.50
N ASP A 76 -13.74 14.92 -14.60
CA ASP A 76 -14.12 15.37 -15.96
C ASP A 76 -15.35 14.64 -16.49
N LYS A 77 -16.47 14.77 -15.77
CA LYS A 77 -17.82 14.55 -16.30
C LYS A 77 -18.81 15.36 -15.46
N THR A 78 -18.96 16.64 -15.79
CA THR A 78 -20.24 17.37 -15.89
C THR A 78 -19.90 18.77 -16.38
N LYS A 79 -20.13 19.02 -17.67
CA LYS A 79 -20.33 20.35 -18.24
C LYS A 79 -21.82 20.50 -18.51
#